data_AF-A0A1M6DFX7-F1
#
_entry.id   AF-A0A1M6DFX7-F1
#
_cell.length_a   1.000
_cell.length_b   1.000
_cell.length_c   1.000
_cell.angle_alpha   90.00
_cell.angle_beta   90.00
_cell.angle_gamma   90.00
#
_symmetry.space_group_name_H-M   'P 1'
#
loop_
_entity.id
_entity.type
_entity.pdbx_description
1 polymer ?
#
loop_
_entity_poly.entity_id
_entity_poly.type
_entity_poly.pdbx_seq_one_letter_code
_entity_poly.pdbx_strand_id
1 'polypeptide(L)'
;MSDEKTHIVPYRVYAFVLVALVVLTFLSIAITGYDLGKYTVAGALIFAVVKSFLVLTYFMHLKYDKPYIKIMVGFVFAILVVTIVVTFLDYLYR
;
A
#
# COMPACT_ATOMS: atom_id res chain seq x y z
N MET A 1 30.66 21.99 -17.69
CA MET A 1 29.20 21.93 -17.43
C MET A 1 28.83 20.48 -17.63
N SER A 2 28.92 19.70 -16.56
CA SER A 2 28.84 18.23 -16.61
C SER A 2 27.37 17.82 -16.64
N ASP A 3 26.98 17.05 -17.65
CA ASP A 3 25.66 16.47 -17.86
C ASP A 3 25.12 15.76 -16.60
N GLU A 4 24.30 16.46 -15.81
CA GLU A 4 23.38 15.82 -14.87
C GLU A 4 22.26 15.16 -15.68
N LYS A 5 22.49 13.89 -16.06
CA LYS A 5 21.40 12.99 -16.46
C LYS A 5 20.55 12.70 -15.24
N THR A 6 19.70 13.66 -14.89
CA THR A 6 18.58 13.47 -13.97
C THR A 6 17.75 12.32 -14.51
N HIS A 7 17.88 11.14 -13.88
CA HIS A 7 17.07 9.98 -14.19
C HIS A 7 15.66 10.20 -13.65
N ILE A 8 14.96 11.19 -14.24
CA ILE A 8 13.55 11.46 -13.99
C ILE A 8 12.78 10.23 -14.46
N VAL A 9 12.25 9.47 -13.50
CA VAL A 9 11.37 8.36 -13.78
C VAL A 9 10.24 8.89 -14.67
N PRO A 10 9.99 8.30 -15.85
CA PRO A 10 9.08 8.90 -16.82
C PRO A 10 7.69 9.06 -16.20
N TYR A 11 7.11 10.26 -16.30
CA TYR A 11 5.76 10.60 -15.81
C TYR A 11 4.68 9.61 -16.23
N ARG A 12 4.90 8.90 -17.35
CA ARG A 12 4.06 7.81 -17.84
C ARG A 12 3.86 6.68 -16.82
N VAL A 13 4.88 6.36 -16.02
CA VAL A 13 4.79 5.33 -14.98
C VAL A 13 3.85 5.78 -13.86
N TYR A 14 3.96 7.05 -13.42
CA TYR A 14 3.05 7.61 -12.42
C TYR A 14 1.61 7.65 -12.91
N ALA A 15 1.39 8.02 -14.17
CA ALA A 15 0.07 8.02 -14.78
C ALA A 15 -0.55 6.62 -14.83
N PHE A 16 0.23 5.59 -15.21
CA PHE A 16 -0.26 4.21 -15.25
C PHE A 16 -0.61 3.68 -13.85
N VAL A 17 0.24 3.95 -12.85
CA VAL A 17 -0.02 3.55 -11.46
C VAL A 17 -1.22 4.29 -10.90
N LEU A 18 -1.41 5.58 -11.24
CA LEU A 18 -2.60 6.35 -10.85
C LEU A 18 -3.87 5.69 -11.39
N VAL A 19 -3.89 5.31 -12.66
CA VAL A 19 -5.05 4.60 -13.25
C VAL A 19 -5.29 3.28 -12.52
N ALA A 20 -4.24 2.50 -12.22
CA ALA A 20 -4.38 1.27 -11.45
C ALA A 20 -4.98 1.50 -10.05
N LEU A 21 -4.58 2.58 -9.36
CA LEU A 21 -5.14 2.96 -8.05
C LEU A 21 -6.62 3.35 -8.15
N VAL A 22 -6.99 4.09 -9.19
CA VAL A 22 -8.39 4.46 -9.46
C VAL A 22 -9.24 3.22 -9.71
N VAL A 23 -8.76 2.27 -10.52
CA VAL A 23 -9.44 0.98 -10.77
C VAL A 23 -9.62 0.19 -9.46
N LEU A 24 -8.57 0.07 -8.65
CA LEU A 24 -8.65 -0.58 -7.32
C LEU A 24 -9.63 0.14 -6.38
N THR A 25 -9.83 1.44 -6.56
CA THR A 25 -10.78 2.22 -5.75
C THR A 25 -12.20 1.90 -6.14
N PHE A 26 -12.53 1.90 -7.44
CA PHE A 26 -13.83 1.44 -7.91
C PHE A 26 -14.13 -0.01 -7.53
N LEU A 27 -13.14 -0.89 -7.61
CA LEU A 27 -13.31 -2.30 -7.23
C LEU A 27 -13.60 -2.47 -5.73
N SER A 28 -12.96 -1.66 -4.89
CA SER A 28 -13.23 -1.62 -3.45
C SER A 28 -14.65 -1.11 -3.14
N ILE A 29 -15.14 -0.12 -3.89
CA ILE A 29 -16.51 0.40 -3.74
C ILE A 29 -17.51 -0.68 -4.19
N ALA A 30 -17.23 -1.38 -5.28
CA ALA A 30 -18.09 -2.45 -5.80
C ALA A 30 -18.26 -3.60 -4.78
N ILE A 31 -17.20 -3.95 -4.06
CA ILE A 31 -17.26 -4.97 -3.00
C ILE A 31 -18.08 -4.50 -1.80
N THR A 32 -18.00 -3.22 -1.45
CA THR A 32 -18.87 -2.64 -0.40
C THR A 32 -20.33 -2.55 -0.85
N GLY A 33 -20.58 -2.43 -2.16
CA GLY A 33 -21.92 -2.41 -2.73
C GLY A 33 -22.60 -3.78 -2.83
N TYR A 34 -21.82 -4.86 -2.83
CA TYR A 34 -22.36 -6.22 -2.69
C TYR A 34 -22.55 -6.55 -1.21
N ASP A 35 -23.69 -7.13 -0.86
CA ASP A 35 -23.99 -7.50 0.53
C ASP A 35 -23.27 -8.81 0.92
N LEU A 36 -21.95 -8.77 1.06
CA LEU A 36 -21.13 -9.88 1.57
C LEU A 36 -21.17 -9.98 3.12
N GLY A 37 -22.02 -9.19 3.78
CA GLY A 37 -22.16 -9.15 5.23
C GLY A 37 -20.82 -8.93 5.95
N LYS A 38 -20.44 -9.89 6.80
CA LYS A 38 -19.21 -9.80 7.63
C LYS A 38 -17.91 -9.82 6.82
N TYR A 39 -17.94 -10.34 5.60
CA TYR A 39 -16.74 -10.45 4.75
C TYR A 39 -16.44 -9.18 3.97
N THR A 40 -17.38 -8.23 3.89
CA THR A 40 -17.20 -6.94 3.22
C THR A 40 -16.02 -6.15 3.80
N VAL A 41 -15.88 -6.15 5.12
CA VAL A 41 -14.78 -5.46 5.83
C VAL A 41 -13.43 -6.11 5.50
N ALA A 42 -13.36 -7.45 5.56
CA ALA A 42 -12.14 -8.18 5.21
C ALA A 42 -11.73 -7.93 3.75
N GLY A 43 -12.71 -7.93 2.83
CA GLY A 43 -12.49 -7.56 1.43
C GLY A 43 -11.94 -6.15 1.28
N ALA A 44 -12.58 -5.15 1.87
CA ALA A 44 -12.13 -3.75 1.81
C ALA A 44 -10.70 -3.55 2.34
N LEU A 45 -10.33 -4.26 3.41
CA LEU A 45 -8.98 -4.22 3.97
C LEU A 45 -7.92 -4.79 3.00
N ILE A 46 -8.23 -5.88 2.30
CA ILE A 46 -7.32 -6.44 1.28
C ILE A 46 -7.06 -5.39 0.19
N PHE A 47 -8.10 -4.72 -0.31
CA PHE A 47 -7.94 -3.64 -1.30
C PHE A 47 -7.11 -2.48 -0.75
N ALA A 48 -7.28 -2.11 0.52
CA ALA A 48 -6.49 -1.06 1.16
C ALA A 48 -5.01 -1.43 1.23
N VAL A 49 -4.67 -2.67 1.56
CA VAL A 49 -3.28 -3.16 1.60
C VAL A 49 -2.63 -3.09 0.21
N VAL A 50 -3.31 -3.60 -0.83
CA VAL A 50 -2.78 -3.59 -2.20
C VAL A 50 -2.56 -2.15 -2.71
N LYS A 51 -3.50 -1.24 -2.46
CA LYS A 51 -3.34 0.20 -2.79
C LYS A 51 -2.13 0.79 -2.10
N SER A 52 -1.99 0.56 -0.80
CA SER A 52 -0.88 1.10 0.01
C SER A 52 0.47 0.58 -0.50
N PHE A 53 0.56 -0.71 -0.85
CA PHE A 53 1.76 -1.29 -1.44
C PHE A 53 2.16 -0.62 -2.76
N LEU A 54 1.17 -0.35 -3.63
CA LEU A 54 1.41 0.28 -4.93
C LEU A 54 1.86 1.74 -4.77
N VAL A 55 1.26 2.49 -3.84
CA VAL A 55 1.67 3.85 -3.48
C VAL A 55 3.11 3.87 -2.94
N LEU A 56 3.44 2.99 -2.00
CA LEU A 56 4.78 2.91 -1.41
C LEU A 56 5.82 2.60 -2.49
N THR A 57 5.57 1.59 -3.33
CA THR A 57 6.55 1.12 -4.30
C THR A 57 6.85 2.16 -5.38
N TYR A 58 5.82 2.84 -5.89
CA TYR A 58 5.93 3.71 -7.04
C TYR A 58 5.94 5.20 -6.67
N PHE A 59 4.91 5.71 -6.00
CA PHE A 59 4.78 7.15 -5.70
C PHE A 59 5.82 7.63 -4.67
N MET A 60 6.06 6.86 -3.62
CA MET A 60 7.11 7.16 -2.64
C MET A 60 8.52 6.81 -3.14
N HIS A 61 8.67 6.44 -4.42
CA HIS A 61 9.93 6.06 -5.05
C HIS A 61 10.70 4.95 -4.32
N LEU A 62 10.05 4.21 -3.41
CA LEU A 62 10.72 3.25 -2.54
C LEU A 62 11.49 2.20 -3.37
N LYS A 63 11.00 1.84 -4.56
CA LYS A 63 11.70 0.94 -5.50
C LYS A 63 13.06 1.49 -5.97
N TYR A 64 13.13 2.79 -6.24
CA TYR A 64 14.30 3.50 -6.79
C TYR A 64 15.21 4.08 -5.70
N ASP A 65 14.71 4.14 -4.47
CA ASP A 65 15.44 4.67 -3.33
C ASP A 65 16.44 3.66 -2.75
N LYS A 66 17.29 4.16 -1.85
CA LYS A 66 18.39 3.37 -1.27
C LYS A 66 17.86 2.19 -0.44
N PRO A 67 18.55 1.04 -0.41
CA PRO A 67 18.05 -0.19 0.20
C PRO A 67 17.76 -0.08 1.70
N TYR A 68 18.43 0.83 2.40
CA TYR A 68 18.18 1.07 3.82
C TYR A 68 16.79 1.67 4.11
N ILE A 69 16.22 2.48 3.21
CA ILE A 69 14.86 3.02 3.36
C ILE A 69 13.83 1.88 3.23
N LYS A 70 14.05 0.94 2.30
CA LYS A 70 13.19 -0.26 2.16
C LYS A 70 13.16 -1.10 3.44
N ILE A 71 14.32 -1.33 4.05
CA ILE A 71 14.44 -2.10 5.29
C ILE A 71 13.74 -1.37 6.44
N MET A 72 13.93 -0.06 6.57
CA MET A 72 13.31 0.75 7.62
C MET A 72 11.78 0.74 7.51
N VAL A 73 11.23 0.90 6.30
CA VAL A 73 9.78 0.81 6.07
C VAL A 73 9.27 -0.59 6.43
N GLY A 74 9.97 -1.66 6.02
CA GLY A 74 9.63 -3.03 6.41
C GLY A 74 9.62 -3.23 7.92
N PHE A 75 10.58 -2.64 8.64
CA PHE A 75 10.64 -2.69 10.10
C PHE A 75 9.46 -1.98 10.77
N VAL A 76 9.06 -0.80 10.27
CA VAL A 76 7.86 -0.10 10.76
C VAL A 76 6.60 -0.93 10.56
N PHE A 77 6.45 -1.57 9.39
CA PHE A 77 5.33 -2.49 9.15
C PHE A 77 5.36 -3.72 10.05
N ALA A 78 6.54 -4.27 10.35
CA ALA A 78 6.68 -5.39 11.28
C ALA A 78 6.19 -5.00 12.69
N ILE A 79 6.59 -3.82 13.19
CA ILE A 79 6.09 -3.29 14.47
C ILE A 79 4.58 -3.11 14.43
N LEU A 80 4.04 -2.53 13.35
CA LEU A 80 2.60 -2.33 13.18
C LEU A 80 1.85 -3.66 13.27
N VAL A 81 2.31 -4.69 12.57
CA VAL A 81 1.70 -6.03 12.61
C VAL A 81 1.76 -6.62 14.02
N VAL A 82 2.91 -6.53 14.70
CA VAL A 82 3.03 -6.99 16.10
C VAL A 82 2.05 -6.27 17.00
N THR A 83 1.94 -4.95 16.90
CA THR A 83 0.99 -4.16 17.69
C THR A 83 -0.46 -4.58 17.43
N ILE A 84 -0.84 -4.78 16.17
CA ILE A 84 -2.18 -5.26 15.81
C ILE A 84 -2.43 -6.64 16.44
N VAL A 85 -1.51 -7.59 16.25
CA VAL A 85 -1.68 -8.96 16.78
C VAL A 85 -1.81 -8.95 18.30
N VAL A 86 -0.92 -8.24 19.01
CA VAL A 86 -0.98 -8.13 20.47
C VAL A 86 -2.30 -7.51 20.92
N THR A 87 -2.76 -6.45 20.25
CA THR A 87 -4.05 -5.80 20.56
C THR A 87 -5.23 -6.74 20.35
N PHE A 88 -5.24 -7.53 19.27
CA PHE A 88 -6.28 -8.52 19.03
C PHE A 88 -6.26 -9.67 20.05
N LEU A 89 -5.07 -10.13 20.45
CA LEU A 89 -4.93 -11.13 21.51
C LEU A 89 -5.47 -10.59 22.84
N ASP A 90 -5.10 -9.35 23.21
CA ASP A 90 -5.61 -8.70 24.42
C ASP A 90 -7.14 -8.61 24.43
N TYR A 91 -7.75 -8.26 23.29
CA TYR A 91 -9.20 -8.21 23.15
C TYR A 91 -9.88 -9.60 23.22
N LEU A 92 -9.23 -10.66 22.72
CA LEU A 92 -9.79 -12.01 22.70
C LEU A 92 -9.72 -12.71 24.07
N TYR A 93 -8.69 -12.43 24.86
CA TYR A 93 -8.47 -13.03 26.18
C TYR A 93 -9.05 -12.19 27.34
N ARG A 94 -9.74 -11.09 27.03
CA ARG A 94 -10.44 -10.23 27.99
C ARG A 94 -11.95 -10.40 27.91
#